data_AF-A0A7Y2JRZ1-F1
#
_entry.id   AF-A0A7Y2JRZ1-F1
#
_cell.length_a   1.000
_cell.length_b   1.000
_cell.length_c   1.000
_cell.angle_alpha   90.00
_cell.angle_beta   90.00
_cell.angle_gamma   90.00
#
_symmetry.space_group_name_H-M   'P 1'
#
loop_
_entity.id
_entity.type
_entity.pdbx_description
1 polymer ?
#
loop_
_entity_poly.entity_id
_entity_poly.type
_entity_poly.pdbx_seq_one_letter_code
_entity_poly.pdbx_strand_id
1 'polypeptide(L)'
;MTRTDTPTPSDVLAQGHSLRQWSDAIAEATAVPGGGSAVAIAASLAASVLVMCLGLTLGRKRFQDVEAEFQDLSKEADEIRENLILLAEEDVVAYGTVTEARGLPHSNRDESALRLINLNNALLGASDVQLTVLRLCRNLVATARRVYQAGNPSVKADAAAAIFLAAGAGRAAQFNVEANLAGLGWATEVGLAEAVADGGVRPEQVDELLNEAARLMLELEREERALGES
;
A
#
# COMPACT_ATOMS: atom_id res chain seq x y z
N MET A 1 25.67 17.79 21.38
CA MET A 1 24.26 17.36 21.36
C MET A 1 23.49 18.40 20.58
N THR A 2 23.50 18.29 19.26
CA THR A 2 22.69 19.11 18.36
C THR A 2 21.29 18.51 18.36
N ARG A 3 20.26 19.29 18.71
CA ARG A 3 18.86 18.97 18.44
C ARG A 3 18.78 18.62 16.95
N THR A 4 18.56 17.37 16.63
CA THR A 4 18.02 16.99 15.32
C THR A 4 16.58 17.44 15.36
N ASP A 5 16.24 18.46 14.58
CA ASP A 5 14.85 18.82 14.35
C ASP A 5 14.14 17.57 13.82
N THR A 6 13.23 17.03 14.62
CA THR A 6 12.50 15.82 14.27
C THR A 6 11.49 16.17 13.19
N PRO A 7 11.53 15.51 12.03
CA PRO A 7 10.66 15.86 10.92
C PRO A 7 9.20 15.57 11.28
N THR A 8 8.36 16.59 11.20
CA THR A 8 6.90 16.49 11.34
C THR A 8 6.29 15.67 10.20
N PRO A 9 5.03 15.20 10.31
CA PRO A 9 4.32 14.59 9.20
C PRO A 9 4.28 15.49 7.94
N SER A 10 4.24 16.81 8.12
CA SER A 10 4.36 17.77 7.02
C SER A 10 5.75 17.78 6.39
N ASP A 11 6.81 17.52 7.16
CA ASP A 11 8.15 17.40 6.61
C ASP A 11 8.26 16.16 5.73
N VAL A 12 7.60 15.04 6.06
CA VAL A 12 7.52 13.78 5.30
C VAL A 12 6.72 13.90 3.97
N LEU A 13 5.89 14.93 3.83
CA LEU A 13 5.08 15.16 2.61
C LEU A 13 5.77 16.05 1.55
N ALA A 14 7.02 16.47 1.78
CA ALA A 14 7.80 17.23 0.80
C ALA A 14 8.64 16.31 -0.09
N GLN A 15 8.45 16.32 -1.41
CA GLN A 15 9.19 15.47 -2.36
C GLN A 15 10.70 15.34 -2.06
N GLY A 16 11.23 14.12 -1.96
CA GLY A 16 12.67 13.83 -1.94
C GLY A 16 13.28 13.33 -0.63
N HIS A 17 12.53 12.68 0.26
CA HIS A 17 13.10 12.07 1.47
C HIS A 17 14.07 10.94 1.20
N SER A 18 15.17 10.93 1.95
CA SER A 18 16.03 9.77 2.08
C SER A 18 15.32 8.65 2.86
N LEU A 19 15.73 7.40 2.60
CA LEU A 19 15.30 6.24 3.40
C LEU A 19 15.54 6.44 4.91
N ARG A 20 16.59 7.19 5.28
CA ARG A 20 16.86 7.55 6.67
C ARG A 20 15.75 8.41 7.27
N GLN A 21 15.29 9.43 6.55
CA GLN A 21 14.23 10.32 7.04
C GLN A 21 12.91 9.57 7.23
N TRP A 22 12.52 8.72 6.28
CA TRP A 22 11.37 7.84 6.43
C TRP A 22 11.50 6.91 7.64
N SER A 23 12.66 6.25 7.78
CA SER A 23 12.92 5.35 8.89
C SER A 23 12.86 6.05 10.25
N ASP A 24 13.47 7.23 10.36
CA ASP A 24 13.51 8.00 11.61
C ASP A 24 12.10 8.50 11.98
N ALA A 25 11.31 8.97 11.00
CA ALA A 25 9.93 9.42 11.20
C ALA A 25 9.00 8.28 11.64
N ILE A 26 9.08 7.10 11.01
CA ILE A 26 8.30 5.92 11.41
C ILE A 26 8.68 5.46 12.83
N ALA A 27 9.94 5.64 13.23
CA ALA A 27 10.44 5.25 14.55
C ALA A 27 10.09 6.26 15.66
N GLU A 28 9.56 7.45 15.34
CA GLU A 28 9.31 8.53 16.31
C GLU A 28 8.18 8.22 17.32
N ALA A 29 7.47 7.09 17.17
CA ALA A 29 6.34 6.70 18.01
C ALA A 29 5.19 7.73 17.99
N THR A 30 4.98 8.37 16.83
CA THR A 30 3.79 9.17 16.51
C THR A 30 2.75 8.30 15.77
N ALA A 31 1.53 8.82 15.58
CA ALA A 31 0.48 8.08 14.87
C ALA A 31 0.72 8.00 13.35
N VAL A 32 1.47 8.94 12.79
CA VAL A 32 1.75 9.10 11.37
C VAL A 32 3.15 9.75 11.20
N PRO A 33 4.02 9.26 10.31
CA PRO A 33 3.88 8.08 9.45
C PRO A 33 3.88 6.77 10.23
N GLY A 34 3.30 5.72 9.65
CA GLY A 34 3.07 4.45 10.35
C GLY A 34 3.34 3.22 9.47
N GLY A 35 2.69 2.11 9.85
CA GLY A 35 2.85 0.83 9.16
C GLY A 35 2.44 0.89 7.68
N GLY A 36 1.38 1.63 7.33
CA GLY A 36 0.90 1.74 5.95
C GLY A 36 1.93 2.36 5.00
N SER A 37 2.52 3.50 5.38
CA SER A 37 3.61 4.13 4.63
C SER A 37 4.85 3.23 4.53
N ALA A 38 5.19 2.50 5.60
CA ALA A 38 6.31 1.56 5.58
C ALA A 38 6.09 0.41 4.59
N VAL A 39 4.84 -0.09 4.48
CA VAL A 39 4.44 -1.14 3.55
C VAL A 39 4.57 -0.66 2.10
N ALA A 40 4.12 0.56 1.79
CA ALA A 40 4.26 1.15 0.46
C ALA A 40 5.75 1.33 0.06
N ILE A 41 6.60 1.77 1.00
CA ILE A 41 8.06 1.87 0.78
C ILE A 41 8.68 0.49 0.54
N ALA A 42 8.31 -0.53 1.31
CA ALA A 42 8.81 -1.88 1.09
C ALA A 42 8.44 -2.42 -0.31
N ALA A 43 7.22 -2.15 -0.76
CA ALA A 43 6.77 -2.51 -2.10
C ALA A 43 7.54 -1.74 -3.19
N SER A 44 7.85 -0.45 -2.99
CA SER A 44 8.61 0.34 -3.97
C SER A 44 10.05 -0.17 -4.13
N LEU A 45 10.65 -0.69 -3.05
CA LEU A 45 11.95 -1.37 -3.11
C LEU A 45 11.87 -2.67 -3.92
N ALA A 46 10.79 -3.44 -3.77
CA ALA A 46 10.56 -4.63 -4.60
C ALA A 46 10.46 -4.26 -6.09
N ALA A 47 9.71 -3.20 -6.43
CA ALA A 47 9.62 -2.67 -7.79
C ALA A 47 10.99 -2.19 -8.32
N SER A 48 11.79 -1.53 -7.49
CA SER A 48 13.14 -1.07 -7.85
C SER A 48 14.07 -2.23 -8.23
N VAL A 49 14.07 -3.30 -7.44
CA VAL A 49 14.85 -4.52 -7.73
C VAL A 49 14.37 -5.15 -9.03
N LEU A 50 13.05 -5.17 -9.27
CA LEU A 50 12.48 -5.73 -10.49
C LEU A 50 12.86 -4.93 -11.75
N VAL A 51 12.78 -3.59 -11.71
CA VAL A 51 13.24 -2.70 -12.80
C VAL A 51 14.72 -2.95 -13.11
N MET A 52 15.56 -3.11 -12.08
CA MET A 52 16.97 -3.47 -12.27
C MET A 52 17.12 -4.84 -12.97
N CYS A 53 16.34 -5.85 -12.57
CA CYS A 53 16.39 -7.18 -13.20
C CYS A 53 16.01 -7.14 -14.68
N LEU A 54 14.97 -6.37 -15.03
CA LEU A 54 14.53 -6.15 -16.40
C LEU A 54 15.59 -5.43 -17.23
N GLY A 55 16.16 -4.34 -16.71
CA GLY A 55 17.26 -3.60 -17.36
C GLY A 55 18.53 -4.45 -17.56
N LEU A 56 18.84 -5.35 -16.63
CA LEU A 56 19.92 -6.33 -16.76
C LEU A 56 19.57 -7.49 -17.70
N THR A 57 18.37 -7.57 -18.24
CA THR A 57 17.96 -8.58 -19.24
C THR A 57 17.90 -7.97 -20.64
N LEU A 58 17.27 -6.82 -20.79
CA LEU A 58 17.03 -6.14 -22.07
C LEU A 58 18.30 -5.83 -22.86
N GLY A 59 18.17 -5.75 -24.20
CA GLY A 59 19.23 -5.38 -25.14
C GLY A 59 20.29 -6.47 -25.36
N ARG A 60 20.11 -7.66 -24.80
CA ARG A 60 21.06 -8.77 -24.93
C ARG A 60 20.58 -9.75 -25.99
N LYS A 61 21.46 -10.09 -26.93
CA LYS A 61 21.17 -11.00 -28.05
C LYS A 61 20.50 -12.33 -27.65
N ARG A 62 20.84 -12.86 -26.47
CA ARG A 62 20.27 -14.12 -25.95
C ARG A 62 18.83 -14.03 -25.43
N PHE A 63 18.27 -12.83 -25.30
CA PHE A 63 16.91 -12.59 -24.77
C PHE A 63 15.99 -11.89 -25.78
N GLN A 64 16.33 -11.98 -27.07
CA GLN A 64 15.53 -11.38 -28.14
C GLN A 64 14.08 -11.87 -28.15
N ASP A 65 13.84 -13.12 -27.76
CA ASP A 65 12.51 -13.73 -27.74
C ASP A 65 11.56 -13.11 -26.70
N VAL A 66 12.11 -12.47 -25.65
CA VAL A 66 11.33 -11.80 -24.60
C VAL A 66 11.47 -10.28 -24.61
N GLU A 67 12.21 -9.73 -25.56
CA GLU A 67 12.63 -8.32 -25.56
C GLU A 67 11.43 -7.36 -25.54
N ALA A 68 10.45 -7.55 -26.44
CA ALA A 68 9.28 -6.68 -26.51
C ALA A 68 8.43 -6.75 -25.23
N GLU A 69 8.16 -7.97 -24.75
CA GLU A 69 7.44 -8.19 -23.48
C GLU A 69 8.16 -7.53 -22.31
N PHE A 70 9.47 -7.70 -22.19
CA PHE A 70 10.24 -7.19 -21.06
C PHE A 70 10.41 -5.67 -21.13
N GLN A 71 10.31 -5.05 -22.30
CA GLN A 71 10.27 -3.59 -22.43
C GLN A 71 8.98 -3.03 -21.83
N ASP A 72 7.84 -3.64 -22.14
CA ASP A 72 6.55 -3.25 -21.58
C ASP A 72 6.52 -3.46 -20.06
N LEU A 73 6.97 -4.64 -19.59
CA LEU A 73 7.07 -4.94 -18.16
C LEU A 73 8.03 -3.99 -17.43
N SER A 74 9.13 -3.56 -18.08
CA SER A 74 10.07 -2.61 -17.49
C SER A 74 9.44 -1.24 -17.29
N LYS A 75 8.64 -0.79 -18.25
CA LYS A 75 7.92 0.48 -18.14
C LYS A 75 6.85 0.41 -17.05
N GLU A 76 6.05 -0.66 -17.04
CA GLU A 76 5.01 -0.86 -16.01
C GLU A 76 5.63 -0.94 -14.62
N ALA A 77 6.72 -1.70 -14.42
CA ALA A 77 7.38 -1.83 -13.12
C ALA A 77 7.96 -0.49 -12.63
N ASP A 78 8.45 0.37 -13.53
CA ASP A 78 8.95 1.70 -13.20
C ASP A 78 7.80 2.65 -12.79
N GLU A 79 6.69 2.63 -13.51
CA GLU A 79 5.48 3.37 -13.15
C GLU A 79 4.92 2.90 -11.79
N ILE A 80 4.89 1.59 -11.54
CA ILE A 80 4.51 1.02 -10.25
C ILE A 80 5.45 1.51 -9.14
N ARG A 81 6.77 1.57 -9.38
CA ARG A 81 7.75 2.06 -8.39
C ARG A 81 7.41 3.48 -7.95
N GLU A 82 7.23 4.39 -8.89
CA GLU A 82 6.93 5.80 -8.59
C GLU A 82 5.59 5.94 -7.88
N ASN A 83 4.57 5.20 -8.33
CA ASN A 83 3.26 5.20 -7.68
C ASN A 83 3.31 4.70 -6.23
N LEU A 84 4.14 3.69 -5.92
CA LEU A 84 4.27 3.18 -4.55
C LEU A 84 4.98 4.18 -3.62
N ILE A 85 5.88 5.01 -4.14
CA ILE A 85 6.48 6.10 -3.37
C ILE A 85 5.42 7.15 -3.04
N LEU A 86 4.61 7.54 -4.03
CA LEU A 86 3.48 8.47 -3.81
C LEU A 86 2.45 7.89 -2.84
N LEU A 87 2.12 6.60 -2.93
CA LEU A 87 1.18 5.94 -2.02
C LEU A 87 1.68 5.93 -0.56
N ALA A 88 2.99 5.99 -0.32
CA ALA A 88 3.52 6.13 1.04
C ALA A 88 3.19 7.52 1.62
N GLU A 89 3.25 8.57 0.80
CA GLU A 89 2.84 9.93 1.17
C GLU A 89 1.31 10.04 1.29
N GLU A 90 0.57 9.41 0.38
CA GLU A 90 -0.90 9.35 0.45
C GLU A 90 -1.40 8.63 1.70
N ASP A 91 -0.72 7.58 2.16
CA ASP A 91 -1.05 6.89 3.42
C ASP A 91 -0.88 7.82 4.62
N VAL A 92 0.18 8.63 4.62
CA VAL A 92 0.42 9.66 5.65
C VAL A 92 -0.75 10.64 5.70
N VAL A 93 -1.18 11.15 4.54
CA VAL A 93 -2.33 12.06 4.46
C VAL A 93 -3.61 11.37 4.90
N ALA A 94 -3.92 10.21 4.34
CA ALA A 94 -5.15 9.47 4.60
C ALA A 94 -5.29 9.10 6.08
N TYR A 95 -4.25 8.54 6.70
CA TYR A 95 -4.30 8.20 8.13
C TYR A 95 -4.23 9.43 9.05
N GLY A 96 -3.66 10.54 8.57
CA GLY A 96 -3.77 11.84 9.20
C GLY A 96 -5.24 12.24 9.40
N THR A 97 -6.06 12.12 8.35
CA THR A 97 -7.50 12.42 8.44
C THR A 97 -8.25 11.51 9.42
N VAL A 98 -7.84 10.24 9.58
CA VAL A 98 -8.40 9.32 10.58
C VAL A 98 -8.09 9.86 12.00
N THR A 99 -6.88 10.33 12.22
CA THR A 99 -6.44 10.87 13.50
C THR A 99 -7.20 12.16 13.85
N GLU A 100 -7.38 13.05 12.88
CA GLU A 100 -8.19 14.27 13.04
C GLU A 100 -9.66 13.95 13.34
N ALA A 101 -10.27 13.03 12.58
CA ALA A 101 -11.66 12.63 12.78
C ALA A 101 -11.90 12.02 14.18
N ARG A 102 -10.93 11.25 14.71
CA ARG A 102 -11.00 10.72 16.08
C ARG A 102 -11.05 11.84 17.13
N GLY A 103 -10.43 12.99 16.86
CA GLY A 103 -10.38 14.14 17.74
C GLY A 103 -11.60 15.08 17.69
N LEU A 104 -12.54 14.86 16.78
CA LEU A 104 -13.75 15.69 16.68
C LEU A 104 -14.61 15.61 17.96
N PRO A 105 -15.34 16.69 18.32
CA PRO A 105 -16.28 16.69 19.44
C PRO A 105 -17.34 15.59 19.32
N HIS A 106 -17.87 15.15 20.46
CA HIS A 106 -18.91 14.13 20.55
C HIS A 106 -19.87 14.38 21.73
N SER A 107 -20.04 15.64 22.13
CA SER A 107 -20.76 15.99 23.37
C SER A 107 -22.29 15.93 23.22
N ASN A 108 -22.77 15.95 21.98
CA ASN A 108 -24.18 15.83 21.64
C ASN A 108 -24.39 14.94 20.41
N ARG A 109 -25.66 14.75 20.02
CA ARG A 109 -26.05 13.87 18.91
C ARG A 109 -25.43 14.29 17.58
N ASP A 110 -25.57 15.56 17.21
CA ASP A 110 -25.15 16.04 15.89
C ASP A 110 -23.62 15.99 15.76
N GLU A 111 -22.91 16.36 16.82
CA GLU A 111 -21.46 16.18 16.92
C GLU A 111 -21.05 14.70 16.79
N SER A 112 -21.76 13.80 17.47
CA SER A 112 -21.48 12.36 17.40
C SER A 112 -21.73 11.79 16.01
N ALA A 113 -22.80 12.23 15.33
CA ALA A 113 -23.12 11.84 13.96
C ALA A 113 -22.03 12.30 12.99
N LEU A 114 -21.66 13.58 13.06
CA LEU A 114 -20.60 14.15 12.22
C LEU A 114 -19.26 13.45 12.46
N ARG A 115 -18.88 13.23 13.72
CA ARG A 115 -17.65 12.50 14.05
C ARG A 115 -17.65 11.10 13.45
N LEU A 116 -18.76 10.36 13.57
CA LEU A 116 -18.88 9.00 13.02
C LEU A 116 -18.76 8.98 11.49
N ILE A 117 -19.45 9.90 10.80
CA ILE A 117 -19.37 10.04 9.34
C ILE A 117 -17.94 10.32 8.90
N ASN A 118 -17.30 11.33 9.50
CA ASN A 118 -15.94 11.72 9.14
C ASN A 118 -14.93 10.60 9.42
N LEU A 119 -15.04 9.92 10.56
CA LEU A 119 -14.17 8.80 10.91
C LEU A 119 -14.32 7.65 9.93
N ASN A 120 -15.55 7.26 9.60
CA ASN A 120 -15.78 6.16 8.69
C ASN A 120 -15.28 6.47 7.27
N ASN A 121 -15.51 7.69 6.77
CA ASN A 121 -15.01 8.11 5.47
C ASN A 121 -13.47 8.16 5.43
N ALA A 122 -12.84 8.64 6.50
CA ALA A 122 -11.38 8.64 6.62
C ALA A 122 -10.79 7.21 6.63
N LEU A 123 -11.43 6.27 7.35
CA LEU A 123 -11.02 4.87 7.38
C LEU A 123 -11.19 4.18 6.02
N LEU A 124 -12.23 4.51 5.25
CA LEU A 124 -12.36 4.04 3.87
C LEU A 124 -11.23 4.59 2.98
N GLY A 125 -10.95 5.90 3.04
CA GLY A 125 -9.86 6.48 2.28
C GLY A 125 -8.50 5.84 2.60
N ALA A 126 -8.21 5.59 3.88
CA ALA A 126 -7.00 4.86 4.29
C ALA A 126 -7.00 3.39 3.81
N SER A 127 -8.17 2.75 3.74
CA SER A 127 -8.32 1.39 3.19
C SER A 127 -8.05 1.37 1.68
N ASP A 128 -8.54 2.36 0.93
CA ASP A 128 -8.36 2.43 -0.51
C ASP A 128 -6.88 2.60 -0.92
N VAL A 129 -6.11 3.38 -0.16
CA VAL A 129 -4.66 3.50 -0.35
C VAL A 129 -3.99 2.14 -0.22
N GLN A 130 -4.24 1.43 0.89
CA GLN A 130 -3.61 0.12 1.15
C GLN A 130 -4.10 -0.96 0.19
N LEU A 131 -5.36 -0.90 -0.26
CA LEU A 131 -5.87 -1.79 -1.28
C LEU A 131 -5.18 -1.57 -2.63
N THR A 132 -4.89 -0.31 -2.97
CA THR A 132 -4.10 0.03 -4.16
C THR A 132 -2.67 -0.51 -4.04
N VAL A 133 -2.02 -0.37 -2.88
CA VAL A 133 -0.71 -0.99 -2.62
C VAL A 133 -0.76 -2.51 -2.83
N LEU A 134 -1.78 -3.20 -2.32
CA LEU A 134 -1.96 -4.64 -2.51
C LEU A 134 -2.11 -5.03 -4.00
N ARG A 135 -2.89 -4.29 -4.79
CA ARG A 135 -3.02 -4.53 -6.25
C ARG A 135 -1.65 -4.45 -6.94
N LEU A 136 -0.88 -3.41 -6.62
CA LEU A 136 0.44 -3.19 -7.21
C LEU A 136 1.41 -4.29 -6.78
N CYS A 137 1.39 -4.71 -5.51
CA CYS A 137 2.17 -5.85 -5.03
C CYS A 137 1.86 -7.14 -5.80
N ARG A 138 0.57 -7.43 -6.05
CA ARG A 138 0.17 -8.61 -6.86
C ARG A 138 0.77 -8.55 -8.27
N ASN A 139 0.75 -7.39 -8.92
CA ASN A 139 1.35 -7.22 -10.25
C ASN A 139 2.87 -7.40 -10.21
N LEU A 140 3.55 -6.83 -9.21
CA LEU A 140 4.99 -7.00 -9.02
C LEU A 140 5.39 -8.46 -8.85
N VAL A 141 4.65 -9.24 -8.05
CA VAL A 141 4.92 -10.67 -7.85
C VAL A 141 4.80 -11.45 -9.17
N ALA A 142 3.74 -11.19 -9.95
CA ALA A 142 3.55 -11.84 -11.26
C ALA A 142 4.70 -11.49 -12.24
N THR A 143 5.05 -10.21 -12.34
CA THR A 143 6.14 -9.75 -13.22
C THR A 143 7.50 -10.27 -12.76
N ALA A 144 7.78 -10.26 -11.47
CA ALA A 144 9.03 -10.81 -10.93
C ALA A 144 9.16 -12.32 -11.17
N ARG A 145 8.06 -13.08 -11.09
CA ARG A 145 8.06 -14.50 -11.49
C ARG A 145 8.37 -14.67 -12.96
N ARG A 146 7.79 -13.85 -13.84
CA ARG A 146 8.09 -13.90 -15.28
C ARG A 146 9.58 -13.66 -15.56
N VAL A 147 10.16 -12.67 -14.87
CA VAL A 147 11.60 -12.37 -14.93
C VAL A 147 12.45 -13.52 -14.35
N TYR A 148 12.03 -14.15 -13.26
CA TYR A 148 12.71 -15.32 -12.70
C TYR A 148 12.79 -16.48 -13.71
N GLN A 149 11.72 -16.70 -14.49
CA GLN A 149 11.60 -17.83 -15.41
C GLN A 149 12.38 -17.63 -16.72
N ALA A 150 12.34 -16.43 -17.32
CA ALA A 150 12.92 -16.20 -18.64
C ALA A 150 13.90 -15.02 -18.74
N GLY A 151 14.11 -14.30 -17.64
CA GLY A 151 15.06 -13.22 -17.58
C GLY A 151 16.50 -13.71 -17.47
N ASN A 152 17.38 -12.76 -17.19
CA ASN A 152 18.79 -13.05 -17.02
C ASN A 152 19.04 -14.03 -15.84
N PRO A 153 19.67 -15.21 -16.06
CA PRO A 153 19.95 -16.15 -14.97
C PRO A 153 20.77 -15.56 -13.81
N SER A 154 21.59 -14.53 -14.07
CA SER A 154 22.40 -13.90 -13.03
C SER A 154 21.59 -13.05 -12.05
N VAL A 155 20.32 -12.72 -12.37
CA VAL A 155 19.43 -11.93 -11.49
C VAL A 155 18.29 -12.77 -10.92
N LYS A 156 18.37 -14.11 -11.01
CA LYS A 156 17.34 -15.00 -10.44
C LYS A 156 17.14 -14.78 -8.94
N ALA A 157 18.25 -14.59 -8.19
CA ALA A 157 18.17 -14.31 -6.76
C ALA A 157 17.50 -12.95 -6.49
N ASP A 158 17.81 -11.94 -7.29
CA ASP A 158 17.20 -10.61 -7.18
C ASP A 158 15.70 -10.64 -7.52
N ALA A 159 15.31 -11.37 -8.57
CA ALA A 159 13.91 -11.58 -8.93
C ALA A 159 13.15 -12.31 -7.81
N ALA A 160 13.73 -13.34 -7.19
CA ALA A 160 13.14 -14.00 -6.02
C ALA A 160 13.01 -13.06 -4.81
N ALA A 161 14.02 -12.20 -4.57
CA ALA A 161 13.94 -11.18 -3.53
C ALA A 161 12.79 -10.19 -3.78
N ALA A 162 12.59 -9.74 -5.03
CA ALA A 162 11.47 -8.88 -5.41
C ALA A 162 10.12 -9.57 -5.16
N ILE A 163 9.98 -10.86 -5.49
CA ILE A 163 8.77 -11.66 -5.17
C ILE A 163 8.49 -11.62 -3.68
N PHE A 164 9.46 -11.99 -2.83
CA PHE A 164 9.22 -12.09 -1.38
C PHE A 164 8.95 -10.74 -0.73
N LEU A 165 9.65 -9.69 -1.16
CA LEU A 165 9.41 -8.33 -0.66
C LEU A 165 8.00 -7.84 -1.04
N ALA A 166 7.61 -7.97 -2.31
CA ALA A 166 6.28 -7.59 -2.76
C ALA A 166 5.19 -8.43 -2.11
N ALA A 167 5.41 -9.74 -1.92
CA ALA A 167 4.45 -10.61 -1.26
C ALA A 167 4.30 -10.30 0.24
N GLY A 168 5.40 -10.02 0.94
CA GLY A 168 5.37 -9.56 2.32
C GLY A 168 4.64 -8.23 2.48
N ALA A 169 4.94 -7.26 1.61
CA ALA A 169 4.24 -5.97 1.58
C ALA A 169 2.75 -6.14 1.27
N GLY A 170 2.38 -7.00 0.31
CA GLY A 170 0.98 -7.31 -0.02
C GLY A 170 0.20 -7.85 1.18
N ARG A 171 0.75 -8.83 1.91
CA ARG A 171 0.12 -9.34 3.15
C ARG A 171 -0.10 -8.26 4.19
N ALA A 172 0.89 -7.39 4.38
CA ALA A 172 0.80 -6.29 5.32
C ALA A 172 -0.23 -5.24 4.88
N ALA A 173 -0.31 -4.94 3.57
CA ALA A 173 -1.30 -4.05 3.00
C ALA A 173 -2.72 -4.59 3.19
N GLN A 174 -2.94 -5.90 2.95
CA GLN A 174 -4.21 -6.56 3.25
C GLN A 174 -4.59 -6.39 4.72
N PHE A 175 -3.64 -6.65 5.63
CA PHE A 175 -3.91 -6.50 7.07
C PHE A 175 -4.28 -5.07 7.44
N ASN A 176 -3.65 -4.06 6.82
CA ASN A 176 -4.01 -2.66 7.03
C ASN A 176 -5.42 -2.34 6.52
N VAL A 177 -5.84 -2.89 5.36
CA VAL A 177 -7.22 -2.80 4.86
C VAL A 177 -8.19 -3.38 5.89
N GLU A 178 -7.95 -4.61 6.34
CA GLU A 178 -8.80 -5.30 7.32
C GLU A 178 -8.87 -4.53 8.64
N ALA A 179 -7.75 -4.01 9.13
CA ALA A 179 -7.68 -3.25 10.37
C ALA A 179 -8.45 -1.91 10.28
N ASN A 180 -8.34 -1.20 9.15
CA ASN A 180 -9.08 0.05 8.93
C ASN A 180 -10.59 -0.21 8.85
N LEU A 181 -11.01 -1.23 8.09
CA LEU A 181 -12.42 -1.60 7.95
C LEU A 181 -13.02 -2.14 9.26
N ALA A 182 -12.25 -2.88 10.06
CA ALA A 182 -12.67 -3.29 11.40
C ALA A 182 -12.82 -2.11 12.38
N GLY A 183 -12.20 -0.96 12.07
CA GLY A 183 -12.32 0.27 12.84
C GLY A 183 -13.60 1.07 12.55
N LEU A 184 -14.38 0.71 11.52
CA LEU A 184 -15.62 1.39 11.18
C LEU A 184 -16.65 1.27 12.30
N GLY A 185 -17.34 2.37 12.61
CA GLY A 185 -18.44 2.41 13.56
C GLY A 185 -19.81 2.33 12.88
N TRP A 186 -20.80 1.77 13.56
CA TRP A 186 -22.18 1.66 13.05
C TRP A 186 -23.16 2.34 13.99
N ALA A 187 -23.98 3.25 13.46
CA ALA A 187 -25.04 3.91 14.23
C ALA A 187 -26.19 2.92 14.46
N THR A 188 -26.38 2.49 15.71
CA THR A 188 -27.45 1.55 16.10
C THR A 188 -28.65 2.25 16.77
N GLU A 189 -28.47 3.47 17.25
CA GLU A 189 -29.55 4.27 17.83
C GLU A 189 -30.37 4.96 16.73
N VAL A 190 -31.70 4.82 16.79
CA VAL A 190 -32.64 5.18 15.71
C VAL A 190 -32.34 6.54 15.07
N GLY A 191 -32.26 7.62 15.83
CA GLY A 191 -32.03 8.92 15.19
C GLY A 191 -30.57 9.37 15.10
N LEU A 192 -29.61 8.61 15.64
CA LEU A 192 -28.22 8.73 15.18
C LEU A 192 -28.10 8.08 13.79
N ALA A 193 -28.77 6.95 13.57
CA ALA A 193 -28.83 6.29 12.26
C ALA A 193 -29.52 7.18 11.22
N GLU A 194 -30.61 7.87 11.56
CA GLU A 194 -31.24 8.87 10.68
C GLU A 194 -30.27 10.00 10.31
N ALA A 195 -29.50 10.51 11.28
CA ALA A 195 -28.53 11.57 11.04
C ALA A 195 -27.34 11.12 10.15
N VAL A 196 -27.06 9.81 10.11
CA VAL A 196 -25.94 9.22 9.34
C VAL A 196 -26.39 8.69 7.98
N ALA A 197 -27.70 8.55 7.72
CA ALA A 197 -28.23 7.89 6.53
C ALA A 197 -27.77 8.49 5.18
N ASP A 198 -27.53 9.80 5.11
CA ASP A 198 -27.22 10.51 3.85
C ASP A 198 -25.70 10.68 3.59
N GLY A 199 -24.84 10.17 4.49
CA GLY A 199 -23.39 10.33 4.38
C GLY A 199 -22.55 9.23 5.05
N GLY A 200 -23.20 8.21 5.60
CA GLY A 200 -22.57 7.08 6.26
C GLY A 200 -22.10 6.00 5.28
N VAL A 201 -21.09 5.26 5.71
CA VAL A 201 -20.59 4.08 5.01
C VAL A 201 -21.64 2.97 5.02
N ARG A 202 -21.79 2.30 3.88
CA ARG A 202 -22.73 1.19 3.71
C ARG A 202 -22.02 -0.16 3.95
N PRO A 203 -22.67 -1.15 4.59
CA PRO A 203 -22.07 -2.48 4.80
C PRO A 203 -21.60 -3.15 3.51
N GLU A 204 -22.35 -3.00 2.41
CA GLU A 204 -22.01 -3.63 1.13
C GLU A 204 -20.68 -3.11 0.57
N GLN A 205 -20.36 -1.84 0.80
CA GLN A 205 -19.08 -1.25 0.39
C GLN A 205 -17.91 -1.87 1.17
N VAL A 206 -18.12 -2.19 2.45
CA VAL A 206 -17.10 -2.86 3.29
C VAL A 206 -16.86 -4.29 2.80
N ASP A 207 -17.94 -5.02 2.52
CA ASP A 207 -17.88 -6.38 1.98
C ASP A 207 -17.17 -6.42 0.62
N GLU A 208 -17.45 -5.45 -0.27
CA GLU A 208 -16.76 -5.33 -1.56
C GLU A 208 -15.24 -5.18 -1.40
N LEU A 209 -14.79 -4.29 -0.50
CA LEU A 209 -13.38 -4.06 -0.24
C LEU A 209 -12.68 -5.28 0.37
N LEU A 210 -13.31 -5.94 1.34
CA LEU A 210 -12.77 -7.17 1.96
C LEU A 210 -12.66 -8.31 0.96
N ASN A 211 -13.69 -8.51 0.15
CA ASN A 211 -13.69 -9.55 -0.89
C ASN A 211 -12.62 -9.29 -1.95
N GLU A 212 -12.44 -8.02 -2.33
CA GLU A 212 -11.39 -7.63 -3.24
C GLU A 212 -10.00 -7.88 -2.66
N ALA A 213 -9.74 -7.46 -1.43
CA ALA A 213 -8.46 -7.68 -0.75
C ALA A 213 -8.12 -9.18 -0.66
N ALA A 214 -9.10 -10.00 -0.25
CA ALA A 214 -8.94 -11.45 -0.17
C ALA A 214 -8.65 -12.08 -1.54
N ARG A 215 -9.36 -11.66 -2.60
CA ARG A 215 -9.12 -12.15 -3.96
C ARG A 215 -7.71 -11.80 -4.44
N LEU A 216 -7.27 -10.56 -4.25
CA LEU A 216 -5.93 -10.11 -4.63
C LEU A 216 -4.85 -10.88 -3.89
N MET A 217 -5.02 -11.12 -2.58
CA MET A 217 -4.07 -11.91 -1.81
C MET A 217 -3.99 -13.36 -2.31
N LEU A 218 -5.13 -14.00 -2.61
CA LEU A 218 -5.14 -15.35 -3.17
C LEU A 218 -4.41 -15.42 -4.52
N GLU A 219 -4.57 -14.41 -5.38
CA GLU A 219 -3.83 -14.32 -6.64
C GLU A 219 -2.32 -14.18 -6.39
N LEU A 220 -1.93 -13.28 -5.48
CA LEU A 220 -0.53 -13.04 -5.12
C LEU A 220 0.14 -14.31 -4.57
N GLU A 221 -0.52 -15.01 -3.64
CA GLU A 221 0.05 -16.23 -3.03
C GLU A 221 0.19 -17.39 -4.03
N ARG A 222 -0.66 -17.44 -5.06
CA ARG A 222 -0.53 -18.44 -6.13
C ARG A 222 0.74 -18.18 -6.94
N GLU A 223 0.97 -16.92 -7.30
CA GLU A 223 2.16 -16.50 -8.05
C GLU A 223 3.45 -16.74 -7.23
N GLU A 224 3.45 -16.41 -5.93
CA GLU A 224 4.59 -16.65 -5.06
C GLU A 224 4.87 -18.16 -4.86
N ARG A 225 3.84 -18.98 -4.64
CA ARG A 225 4.00 -20.44 -4.47
C ARG A 225 4.57 -21.12 -5.71
N ALA A 226 4.20 -20.67 -6.90
CA ALA A 226 4.71 -21.21 -8.16
C ALA A 226 6.25 -21.09 -8.29
N LEU A 227 6.90 -20.24 -7.49
CA LEU A 227 8.36 -20.16 -7.43
C LEU A 227 9.00 -21.45 -6.90
N GLY A 228 8.37 -22.12 -5.92
CA GLY A 228 8.86 -23.38 -5.34
C GLY A 228 8.72 -24.60 -6.26
N GLU A 229 7.95 -24.45 -7.34
CA GLU A 229 7.67 -25.50 -8.33
C GLU A 229 8.51 -25.35 -9.61
N SER A 230 9.30 -24.26 -9.73
CA SER A 230 10.06 -23.85 -10.93
C SER A 230 11.58 -24.07 -10.80
#